data_AF-A0A822BW04-F1
#
_entry.id   AF-A0A822BW04-F1
#
_cell.length_a   1.000
_cell.length_b   1.000
_cell.length_c   1.000
_cell.angle_alpha   90.00
_cell.angle_beta   90.00
_cell.angle_gamma   90.00
#
_symmetry.space_group_name_H-M   'P 1'
#
loop_
_entity.id
_entity.type
_entity.pdbx_description
1 polymer ?
#
loop_
_entity_poly.entity_id
_entity_poly.type
_entity_poly.pdbx_seq_one_letter_code
_entity_poly.pdbx_strand_id
1 'polypeptide(L)'
;MDHLANEAEIEGLRPGRVIILSSSFQGTPRAMQQNYQDAMAIVRKYGKPDLFITFTCNPTWREIKEQLFPGQTPSDRPDLITRVFKLKVNELIEDIFKKRILGRTIVNVFVIEFQKRGLPHCHMLIILTNEYKPKDENHIDRIVCSEIPDHVQFPQLYECVRRHMIHGPCGTLNPHSPCMEDGKCSKEFPKEFQNVTMANKDGYPRYRRRDNGITMTISKYEVDNRWIVPYNPYLLMKYNAHINVEICATVKSIKYLFKYIYKGHDCANIKLERPIQQDAAAQ
;
A
#
# COMPACT_ATOMS: atom_id res chain seq x y z
N MET A 1 7.63 5.00 27.25
CA MET A 1 8.39 4.19 28.22
C MET A 1 9.08 5.05 29.26
N ASP A 2 9.37 6.32 28.99
CA ASP A 2 10.19 7.17 29.86
C ASP A 2 9.56 7.54 31.22
N HIS A 3 8.24 7.74 31.31
CA HIS A 3 7.66 8.19 32.58
C HIS A 3 7.67 7.11 33.69
N LEU A 4 7.30 5.87 33.36
CA LEU A 4 7.30 4.74 34.31
C LEU A 4 8.72 4.29 34.65
N ALA A 5 9.67 4.42 33.72
CA ALA A 5 11.07 4.15 34.00
C ALA A 5 11.64 5.20 34.97
N ASN A 6 11.32 6.48 34.76
CA ASN A 6 11.74 7.56 35.65
C ASN A 6 11.11 7.46 37.05
N GLU A 7 9.81 7.21 37.18
CA GLU A 7 9.17 7.04 38.50
C GLU A 7 9.76 5.86 39.27
N ALA A 8 10.03 4.75 38.59
CA ALA A 8 10.60 3.58 39.24
C ALA A 8 12.08 3.72 39.60
N GLU A 9 12.84 4.45 38.79
CA GLU A 9 14.21 4.84 39.11
C GLU A 9 14.24 5.78 40.33
N ILE A 10 13.28 6.71 40.44
CA ILE A 10 13.09 7.58 41.62
C ILE A 10 12.71 6.77 42.86
N GLU A 11 11.87 5.73 42.72
CA GLU A 11 11.42 4.87 43.83
C GLU A 11 12.36 3.68 44.12
N GLY A 12 13.46 3.53 43.39
CA GLY A 12 14.38 2.40 43.54
C GLY A 12 13.76 1.04 43.18
N LEU A 13 12.65 1.03 42.45
CA LEU A 13 11.93 -0.16 42.03
C LEU A 13 12.34 -0.56 40.60
N ARG A 14 12.46 -1.86 40.33
CA ARG A 14 12.43 -2.35 38.95
C ARG A 14 10.98 -2.71 38.61
N PRO A 15 10.28 -1.96 37.74
CA PRO A 15 8.90 -2.29 37.38
C PRO A 15 8.88 -3.56 36.56
N GLY A 16 8.27 -4.59 37.13
CA GLY A 16 8.03 -5.86 36.46
C GLY A 16 9.30 -6.64 36.08
N ARG A 17 9.11 -7.62 35.20
CA ARG A 17 10.17 -8.46 34.64
C ARG A 17 10.37 -8.07 33.18
N VAL A 18 11.58 -7.69 32.81
CA VAL A 18 11.94 -7.50 31.41
C VAL A 18 11.95 -8.86 30.72
N ILE A 19 10.93 -9.13 29.90
CA ILE A 19 10.85 -10.32 29.08
C ILE A 19 11.18 -9.92 27.65
N ILE A 20 12.31 -10.40 27.16
CA ILE A 20 12.70 -10.21 25.77
C ILE A 20 11.99 -11.28 24.93
N LEU A 21 11.02 -10.84 24.13
CA LEU A 21 10.30 -11.73 23.21
C LEU A 21 11.23 -12.21 22.08
N SER A 22 11.06 -13.46 21.66
CA SER A 22 11.79 -14.06 20.53
C SER A 22 11.37 -13.44 19.19
N SER A 23 12.20 -13.61 18.15
CA SER A 23 11.86 -13.20 16.78
C SER A 23 10.66 -13.95 16.18
N SER A 24 10.26 -15.08 16.78
CA SER A 24 9.05 -15.80 16.40
C SER A 24 7.76 -15.10 16.85
N PHE A 25 7.84 -14.15 17.79
CA PHE A 25 6.68 -13.37 18.22
C PHE A 25 6.40 -12.22 17.23
N GLN A 26 5.35 -12.39 16.43
CA GLN A 26 4.97 -11.45 15.36
C GLN A 26 4.71 -10.03 15.88
N GLY A 27 5.07 -9.02 15.09
CA GLY A 27 4.90 -7.61 15.43
C GLY A 27 5.97 -7.01 16.35
N THR A 28 6.89 -7.82 16.89
CA THR A 28 8.03 -7.30 17.67
C THR A 28 9.11 -6.69 16.77
N PRO A 29 9.96 -5.78 17.31
CA PRO A 29 11.13 -5.29 16.60
C PRO A 29 12.04 -6.41 16.06
N ARG A 30 12.20 -7.50 16.83
CA ARG A 30 13.01 -8.66 16.41
C ARG A 30 12.37 -9.42 15.25
N ALA A 31 11.06 -9.65 15.27
CA ALA A 31 10.35 -10.27 14.16
C ALA A 31 10.43 -9.40 12.89
N MET A 32 10.24 -8.09 13.02
CA MET A 32 10.36 -7.15 11.90
C MET A 32 11.79 -7.13 11.32
N GLN A 33 12.81 -7.16 12.18
CA GLN A 33 14.20 -7.24 11.75
C GLN A 33 14.54 -8.57 11.07
N GLN A 34 14.01 -9.69 11.55
CA GLN A 34 14.16 -10.99 10.89
C GLN A 34 13.54 -10.97 9.48
N ASN A 35 12.29 -10.50 9.36
CA ASN A 35 11.61 -10.38 8.07
C ASN A 35 12.38 -9.49 7.08
N TYR A 36 13.05 -8.43 7.59
CA TYR A 36 13.96 -7.59 6.81
C TYR A 36 15.16 -8.36 6.28
N GLN A 37 15.85 -9.08 7.16
CA GLN A 37 17.01 -9.87 6.79
C GLN A 37 16.65 -10.96 5.77
N ASP A 38 15.51 -11.62 5.95
CA ASP A 38 15.04 -12.67 5.04
C ASP A 38 14.75 -12.12 3.64
N ALA A 39 14.04 -11.00 3.54
CA ALA A 39 13.79 -10.38 2.23
C ALA A 39 15.08 -9.87 1.56
N MET A 40 16.02 -9.33 2.33
CA MET A 40 17.33 -8.94 1.82
C MET A 40 18.12 -10.16 1.32
N ALA A 41 18.05 -11.30 2.02
CA ALA A 41 18.67 -12.54 1.59
C ALA A 41 18.05 -13.09 0.29
N ILE A 42 16.72 -13.02 0.17
CA ILE A 42 15.98 -13.38 -1.05
C ILE A 42 16.44 -12.51 -2.23
N VAL A 43 16.50 -11.20 -2.05
CA VAL A 43 16.95 -10.25 -3.09
C VAL A 43 18.42 -10.50 -3.44
N ARG A 44 19.27 -10.78 -2.45
CA ARG A 44 20.68 -11.11 -2.69
C ARG A 44 20.81 -12.37 -3.56
N LYS A 45 19.91 -13.34 -3.39
CA LYS A 45 19.91 -14.60 -4.15
C LYS A 45 19.31 -14.46 -5.55
N TYR A 46 18.19 -13.76 -5.69
CA TYR A 46 17.39 -13.73 -6.93
C TYR A 46 17.48 -12.42 -7.72
N GLY A 47 18.19 -11.43 -7.18
CA GLY A 47 18.34 -10.09 -7.75
C GLY A 47 17.27 -9.12 -7.26
N LYS A 48 17.31 -7.90 -7.82
CA LYS A 48 16.34 -6.85 -7.51
C LYS A 48 14.90 -7.27 -7.90
N PRO A 49 13.87 -6.77 -7.20
CA PRO A 49 12.50 -6.81 -7.68
C PRO A 49 12.35 -6.21 -9.08
N ASP A 50 11.37 -6.72 -9.82
CA ASP A 50 10.99 -6.24 -11.14
C ASP A 50 9.69 -5.43 -11.08
N LEU A 51 8.73 -5.82 -10.21
CA LEU A 51 7.48 -5.10 -10.01
C LEU A 51 7.23 -4.77 -8.54
N PHE A 52 6.55 -3.65 -8.31
CA PHE A 52 6.00 -3.25 -7.03
C PHE A 52 4.50 -2.96 -7.16
N ILE A 53 3.69 -3.73 -6.43
CA ILE A 53 2.23 -3.64 -6.44
C ILE A 53 1.78 -3.10 -5.09
N THR A 54 0.94 -2.07 -5.11
CA THR A 54 0.22 -1.60 -3.93
C THR A 54 -1.28 -1.80 -4.14
N PHE A 55 -1.86 -2.72 -3.38
CA PHE A 55 -3.29 -3.05 -3.44
C PHE A 55 -3.99 -2.55 -2.18
N THR A 56 -4.88 -1.58 -2.34
CA THR A 56 -5.70 -1.00 -1.27
C THR A 56 -7.06 -1.68 -1.22
N CYS A 57 -7.53 -2.00 -0.02
CA CYS A 57 -8.89 -2.52 0.17
C CYS A 57 -9.96 -1.55 -0.37
N ASN A 58 -10.94 -2.06 -1.10
CA ASN A 58 -12.11 -1.29 -1.47
C ASN A 58 -13.28 -1.60 -0.50
N PRO A 59 -13.69 -0.66 0.36
CA PRO A 59 -14.77 -0.88 1.33
C PRO A 59 -16.14 -1.02 0.66
N THR A 60 -16.24 -0.70 -0.64
CA THR A 60 -17.49 -0.78 -1.41
C THR A 60 -17.69 -2.10 -2.13
N TRP A 61 -16.78 -3.07 -1.96
CA TRP A 61 -16.98 -4.42 -2.48
C TRP A 61 -18.30 -5.01 -2.00
N ARG A 62 -18.93 -5.78 -2.90
CA ARG A 62 -20.26 -6.35 -2.69
C ARG A 62 -20.27 -7.26 -1.45
N GLU A 63 -19.22 -8.06 -1.29
CA GLU A 63 -19.02 -8.97 -0.16
C GLU A 63 -18.96 -8.25 1.20
N ILE A 64 -18.60 -6.96 1.21
CA ILE A 64 -18.65 -6.13 2.41
C ILE A 64 -20.06 -5.55 2.56
N LYS A 65 -20.57 -4.87 1.52
CA LYS A 65 -21.86 -4.16 1.58
C LYS A 65 -23.03 -5.07 1.93
N GLU A 66 -23.07 -6.29 1.39
CA GLU A 66 -24.14 -7.27 1.64
C GLU A 66 -24.13 -7.82 3.08
N GLN A 67 -23.04 -7.63 3.82
CA GLN A 67 -22.85 -8.16 5.18
C GLN A 67 -22.89 -7.08 6.28
N LEU A 68 -23.18 -5.83 5.91
CA LEU A 68 -23.41 -4.74 6.86
C LEU A 68 -24.87 -4.74 7.31
N PHE A 69 -25.09 -4.57 8.62
CA PHE A 69 -26.43 -4.33 9.16
C PHE A 69 -26.91 -2.91 8.84
N PRO A 70 -28.24 -2.64 8.86
CA PRO A 70 -28.75 -1.28 8.70
C PRO A 70 -28.07 -0.29 9.65
N GLY A 71 -27.59 0.82 9.09
CA GLY A 71 -26.86 1.86 9.83
C GLY A 71 -25.36 1.61 10.04
N GLN A 72 -24.84 0.42 9.71
CA GLN A 72 -23.40 0.16 9.78
C GLN A 72 -22.67 0.71 8.56
N THR A 73 -21.46 1.19 8.80
CA THR A 73 -20.45 1.51 7.80
C THR A 73 -19.36 0.44 7.78
N PRO A 74 -18.56 0.34 6.70
CA PRO A 74 -17.41 -0.57 6.66
C PRO A 74 -16.42 -0.37 7.82
N SER A 75 -16.30 0.86 8.34
CA SER A 75 -15.44 1.19 9.48
C SER A 75 -15.92 0.55 10.79
N ASP A 76 -17.22 0.26 10.91
CA ASP A 76 -17.80 -0.39 12.10
C ASP A 76 -17.57 -1.91 12.11
N ARG A 77 -17.13 -2.49 10.99
CA ARG A 77 -16.89 -3.93 10.81
C ARG A 77 -15.47 -4.21 10.29
N PRO A 78 -14.41 -3.86 11.06
CA PRO A 78 -13.03 -4.12 10.67
C PRO A 78 -12.73 -5.62 10.49
N ASP A 79 -13.44 -6.50 11.20
CA ASP A 79 -13.37 -7.95 11.01
C ASP A 79 -13.81 -8.38 9.60
N LEU A 80 -14.87 -7.77 9.07
CA LEU A 80 -15.37 -8.04 7.72
C LEU A 80 -14.41 -7.49 6.66
N ILE A 81 -13.95 -6.25 6.83
CA ILE A 81 -12.96 -5.61 5.95
C ILE A 81 -11.72 -6.48 5.81
N THR A 82 -11.17 -6.93 6.95
CA THR A 82 -9.92 -7.71 6.96
C THR A 82 -10.09 -9.09 6.34
N ARG A 83 -11.21 -9.76 6.61
CA ARG A 83 -11.52 -11.07 6.00
C ARG A 83 -11.66 -10.97 4.48
N VAL A 84 -12.47 -10.03 3.99
CA VAL A 84 -12.67 -9.85 2.55
C VAL A 84 -11.37 -9.44 1.87
N PHE A 85 -10.63 -8.49 2.46
CA PHE A 85 -9.33 -8.08 1.91
C PHE A 85 -8.33 -9.24 1.85
N LYS A 86 -8.26 -10.07 2.89
CA LYS A 86 -7.38 -11.25 2.90
C LYS A 86 -7.74 -12.24 1.79
N LEU A 87 -9.02 -12.46 1.53
CA LEU A 87 -9.47 -13.29 0.41
C LEU A 87 -9.03 -12.69 -0.94
N LYS A 88 -9.19 -11.37 -1.14
CA LYS A 88 -8.75 -10.70 -2.37
C LYS A 88 -7.22 -10.72 -2.54
N VAL A 89 -6.45 -10.56 -1.47
CA VAL A 89 -4.99 -10.68 -1.50
C VAL A 89 -4.56 -12.11 -1.85
N ASN A 90 -5.19 -13.12 -1.27
CA ASN A 90 -4.91 -14.51 -1.61
C ASN A 90 -5.22 -14.78 -3.10
N GLU A 91 -6.34 -14.27 -3.61
CA GLU A 91 -6.67 -14.36 -5.03
C GLU A 91 -5.65 -13.64 -5.91
N LEU A 92 -5.15 -12.46 -5.49
CA LEU A 92 -4.12 -11.72 -6.22
C LEU A 92 -2.82 -12.53 -6.32
N ILE A 93 -2.43 -13.19 -5.22
CA ILE A 93 -1.27 -14.09 -5.20
C ILE A 93 -1.49 -15.26 -6.16
N GLU A 94 -2.66 -15.89 -6.15
CA GLU A 94 -2.99 -17.00 -7.06
C GLU A 94 -2.94 -16.58 -8.53
N ASP A 95 -3.50 -15.42 -8.86
CA ASP A 95 -3.46 -14.87 -10.21
C ASP A 95 -2.01 -14.62 -10.68
N ILE A 96 -1.18 -14.00 -9.82
CA ILE A 96 0.20 -13.65 -10.17
C ILE A 96 1.10 -14.90 -10.25
N PHE A 97 0.98 -15.83 -9.31
CA PHE A 97 1.89 -16.99 -9.19
C PHE A 97 1.45 -18.18 -10.02
N LYS A 98 0.17 -18.56 -9.92
CA LYS A 98 -0.33 -19.76 -10.58
C LYS A 98 -0.81 -19.45 -11.98
N LYS A 99 -1.61 -18.39 -12.15
CA LYS A 99 -2.14 -17.99 -13.47
C LYS A 99 -1.15 -17.17 -14.30
N ARG A 100 -0.08 -16.66 -13.68
CA ARG A 100 1.05 -15.98 -14.34
C ARG A 100 0.59 -14.78 -15.17
N ILE A 101 -0.41 -14.03 -14.69
CA ILE A 101 -0.99 -12.90 -15.41
C ILE A 101 0.01 -11.77 -15.74
N LEU A 102 1.09 -11.65 -14.95
CA LEU A 102 2.19 -10.71 -15.17
C LEU A 102 3.48 -11.40 -15.65
N GLY A 103 3.38 -12.66 -16.07
CA GLY A 103 4.50 -13.53 -16.40
C GLY A 103 4.88 -14.50 -15.28
N ARG A 104 5.89 -15.34 -15.56
CA ARG A 104 6.32 -16.38 -14.62
C ARG A 104 7.15 -15.76 -13.49
N THR A 105 6.63 -15.85 -12.28
CA THR A 105 7.22 -15.31 -11.05
C THR A 105 8.14 -16.32 -10.35
N ILE A 106 9.29 -15.86 -9.86
CA ILE A 106 10.24 -16.63 -9.03
C ILE A 106 9.97 -16.38 -7.55
N VAL A 107 9.77 -15.12 -7.17
CA VAL A 107 9.65 -14.67 -5.78
C VAL A 107 8.52 -13.66 -5.64
N ASN A 108 7.74 -13.77 -4.55
CA ASN A 108 7.04 -12.63 -3.96
C ASN A 108 7.53 -12.37 -2.55
N VAL A 109 7.53 -11.10 -2.17
CA VAL A 109 7.58 -10.66 -0.78
C VAL A 109 6.48 -9.63 -0.63
N PHE A 110 5.59 -9.78 0.33
CA PHE A 110 4.55 -8.79 0.57
C PHE A 110 4.32 -8.55 2.06
N VAL A 111 3.76 -7.39 2.34
CA VAL A 111 3.42 -6.94 3.69
C VAL A 111 2.02 -6.34 3.64
N ILE A 112 1.26 -6.53 4.71
CA ILE A 112 -0.05 -5.91 4.86
C ILE A 112 0.09 -4.85 5.95
N GLU A 113 -0.14 -3.58 5.58
CA GLU A 113 -0.21 -2.47 6.54
C GLU A 113 -1.66 -2.02 6.71
N PHE A 114 -2.02 -1.64 7.93
CA PHE A 114 -3.21 -0.84 8.18
C PHE A 114 -2.76 0.61 8.20
N GLN A 115 -3.16 1.39 7.20
CA GLN A 115 -2.92 2.83 7.32
C GLN A 115 -3.78 3.37 8.46
N LYS A 116 -3.24 4.33 9.22
CA LYS A 116 -3.92 4.98 10.37
C LYS A 116 -5.32 5.54 10.06
N ARG A 117 -5.72 5.58 8.78
CA ARG A 117 -7.02 6.02 8.26
C ARG A 117 -7.96 4.88 7.82
N GLY A 118 -7.68 3.62 8.16
CA GLY A 118 -8.74 2.61 8.38
C GLY A 118 -8.85 1.45 7.39
N LEU A 119 -8.13 1.45 6.27
CA LEU A 119 -8.18 0.33 5.31
C LEU A 119 -6.84 -0.40 5.20
N PRO A 120 -6.86 -1.73 5.07
CA PRO A 120 -5.63 -2.49 4.86
C PRO A 120 -5.11 -2.30 3.43
N HIS A 121 -3.79 -2.27 3.32
CA HIS A 121 -3.04 -2.19 2.08
C HIS A 121 -2.06 -3.35 2.01
N CYS A 122 -1.92 -3.96 0.85
CA CYS A 122 -0.91 -4.96 0.55
C CYS A 122 0.15 -4.30 -0.34
N HIS A 123 1.39 -4.29 0.13
CA HIS A 123 2.56 -3.88 -0.64
C HIS A 123 3.33 -5.14 -1.02
N MET A 124 3.49 -5.41 -2.31
CA MET A 124 4.05 -6.65 -2.84
C MET A 124 5.17 -6.36 -3.83
N LEU A 125 6.35 -6.94 -3.58
CA LEU A 125 7.48 -6.98 -4.50
C LEU A 125 7.52 -8.33 -5.22
N ILE A 126 7.80 -8.30 -6.53
CA ILE A 126 7.78 -9.47 -7.40
C ILE A 126 9.11 -9.54 -8.15
N ILE A 127 9.72 -10.73 -8.19
CA ILE A 127 10.87 -11.03 -9.06
C ILE A 127 10.41 -12.00 -10.14
N LEU A 128 10.49 -11.59 -11.39
CA LEU A 128 10.09 -12.38 -12.56
C LEU A 128 11.27 -13.21 -13.09
N THR A 129 10.94 -14.29 -13.79
CA THR A 129 11.92 -15.01 -14.61
C THR A 129 12.43 -14.14 -15.74
N ASN A 130 13.67 -14.36 -16.17
CA ASN A 130 14.39 -13.48 -17.11
C ASN A 130 13.62 -13.22 -18.43
N GLU A 131 12.83 -14.19 -18.88
CA GLU A 131 12.01 -14.11 -20.09
C GLU A 131 10.87 -13.07 -19.97
N TYR A 132 10.32 -12.89 -18.77
CA TYR A 132 9.20 -11.98 -18.50
C TYR A 132 9.63 -10.65 -17.88
N LYS A 133 10.94 -10.40 -17.72
CA LYS A 133 11.40 -9.14 -17.15
C LYS A 133 11.04 -7.97 -18.09
N PRO A 134 10.59 -6.83 -17.54
CA PRO A 134 10.30 -5.62 -18.32
C PRO A 134 11.62 -4.93 -18.74
N LYS A 135 12.18 -5.38 -19.87
CA LYS A 135 13.50 -4.95 -20.37
C LYS A 135 13.42 -3.73 -21.29
N ASP A 136 12.28 -3.51 -21.91
CA ASP A 136 12.03 -2.44 -22.87
C ASP A 136 10.65 -1.82 -22.66
N GLU A 137 10.41 -0.71 -23.37
CA GLU A 137 9.17 0.05 -23.35
C GLU A 137 7.93 -0.79 -23.69
N ASN A 138 8.03 -1.71 -24.66
CA ASN A 138 6.89 -2.53 -25.07
C ASN A 138 6.50 -3.55 -24.00
N HIS A 139 7.50 -4.16 -23.33
CA HIS A 139 7.24 -5.03 -22.19
C HIS A 139 6.65 -4.26 -21.00
N ILE A 140 7.14 -3.04 -20.73
CA ILE A 140 6.60 -2.20 -19.66
C ILE A 140 5.14 -1.85 -19.96
N ASP A 141 4.83 -1.38 -21.18
CA ASP A 141 3.50 -0.93 -21.58
C ASP A 141 2.46 -2.07 -21.63
N ARG A 142 2.90 -3.33 -21.74
CA ARG A 142 2.02 -4.51 -21.59
C ARG A 142 1.62 -4.77 -20.14
N ILE A 143 2.42 -4.33 -19.18
CA ILE A 143 2.20 -4.57 -17.75
C ILE A 143 1.53 -3.36 -17.10
N VAL A 144 1.98 -2.15 -17.45
CA VAL A 144 1.62 -0.90 -16.80
C VAL A 144 1.04 0.09 -17.82
N CYS A 145 -0.14 0.62 -17.49
CA CYS A 145 -0.79 1.73 -18.16
C CYS A 145 -0.83 2.94 -17.21
N SER A 146 -0.77 4.15 -17.76
CA SER A 146 -0.95 5.40 -17.01
C SER A 146 -1.82 6.38 -17.80
N GLU A 147 -2.76 5.86 -18.59
CA GLU A 147 -3.62 6.62 -19.48
C GLU A 147 -5.11 6.37 -19.13
N ILE A 148 -5.93 7.38 -19.37
CA ILE A 148 -7.39 7.31 -19.34
C ILE A 148 -7.83 6.45 -20.53
N PRO A 149 -8.58 5.35 -20.30
CA PRO A 149 -9.12 4.53 -21.38
C PRO A 149 -10.11 5.31 -22.23
N ASP A 150 -10.31 4.90 -23.48
CA ASP A 150 -11.42 5.41 -24.29
C ASP A 150 -12.76 5.02 -23.65
N HIS A 151 -13.63 6.01 -23.40
CA HIS A 151 -14.90 5.82 -22.70
C HIS A 151 -15.96 5.09 -23.53
N VAL A 152 -15.84 5.11 -24.86
CA VAL A 152 -16.75 4.41 -25.77
C VAL A 152 -16.31 2.96 -25.95
N GLN A 153 -15.01 2.73 -26.15
CA GLN A 153 -14.47 1.38 -26.38
C GLN A 153 -14.34 0.57 -25.09
N PHE A 154 -13.95 1.23 -23.98
CA PHE A 154 -13.67 0.56 -22.71
C PHE A 154 -14.41 1.22 -21.53
N PRO A 155 -15.75 1.31 -21.57
CA PRO A 155 -16.53 2.06 -20.58
C PRO A 155 -16.33 1.54 -19.14
N GLN A 156 -16.18 0.24 -18.96
CA GLN A 156 -15.97 -0.37 -17.63
C GLN A 156 -14.58 -0.04 -17.07
N LEU A 157 -13.53 -0.11 -17.91
CA LEU A 157 -12.17 0.23 -17.50
C LEU A 157 -12.07 1.74 -17.21
N TYR A 158 -12.70 2.57 -18.06
CA TYR A 158 -12.81 4.02 -17.85
C TYR A 158 -13.40 4.32 -16.47
N GLU A 159 -14.51 3.69 -16.10
CA GLU A 159 -15.11 3.86 -14.77
C GLU A 159 -14.21 3.36 -13.63
N CYS A 160 -13.49 2.25 -13.82
CA CYS A 160 -12.54 1.78 -12.81
C CYS A 160 -11.38 2.75 -12.62
N VAL A 161 -10.83 3.29 -13.71
CA VAL A 161 -9.77 4.31 -13.68
C VAL A 161 -10.29 5.57 -12.99
N ARG A 162 -11.50 6.02 -13.33
CA ARG A 162 -12.15 7.19 -12.71
C ARG A 162 -12.23 7.08 -11.20
N ARG A 163 -12.59 5.91 -10.70
CA ARG A 163 -12.85 5.67 -9.27
C ARG A 163 -11.58 5.45 -8.47
N HIS A 164 -10.60 4.77 -9.07
CA HIS A 164 -9.50 4.19 -8.31
C HIS A 164 -8.13 4.71 -8.69
N MET A 165 -7.91 5.15 -9.94
CA MET A 165 -6.57 5.43 -10.47
C MET A 165 -6.29 6.90 -10.70
N ILE A 166 -7.14 7.81 -10.24
CA ILE A 166 -6.85 9.24 -10.33
C ILE A 166 -6.15 9.69 -9.05
N HIS A 167 -4.95 10.24 -9.20
CA HIS A 167 -4.32 10.98 -8.11
C HIS A 167 -5.18 12.21 -7.82
N GLY A 168 -5.56 12.41 -6.56
CA GLY A 168 -6.45 13.49 -6.17
C GLY A 168 -5.93 14.85 -6.64
N PRO A 169 -6.82 15.78 -7.05
CA PRO A 169 -6.41 17.14 -7.38
C PRO A 169 -5.56 17.70 -6.25
N CYS A 170 -4.35 18.12 -6.57
CA CYS A 170 -3.36 18.66 -5.64
C CYS A 170 -2.57 19.78 -6.30
N GLY A 171 -1.51 20.27 -5.66
CA GLY A 171 -0.73 21.38 -6.20
C GLY A 171 -1.56 22.64 -6.24
N THR A 172 -1.52 23.33 -7.38
CA THR A 172 -2.31 24.55 -7.62
C THR A 172 -3.81 24.32 -7.58
N LEU A 173 -4.29 23.12 -7.95
CA LEU A 173 -5.72 22.80 -7.94
C LEU A 173 -6.26 22.66 -6.52
N ASN A 174 -5.46 22.13 -5.60
CA ASN A 174 -5.82 21.97 -4.19
C ASN A 174 -4.56 21.91 -3.30
N PRO A 175 -4.10 23.06 -2.78
CA PRO A 175 -2.90 23.15 -1.94
C PRO A 175 -3.02 22.45 -0.58
N HIS A 176 -4.23 22.15 -0.12
CA HIS A 176 -4.49 21.52 1.17
C HIS A 176 -4.54 19.99 1.11
N SER A 177 -4.25 19.40 -0.05
CA SER A 177 -4.25 17.94 -0.19
C SER A 177 -3.21 17.27 0.72
N PRO A 178 -3.51 16.09 1.29
CA PRO A 178 -2.58 15.40 2.20
C PRO A 178 -1.23 15.01 1.60
N CYS A 179 -1.12 15.00 0.26
CA CYS A 179 0.12 14.72 -0.46
C CYS A 179 1.02 15.96 -0.64
N MET A 180 0.57 17.15 -0.23
CA MET A 180 1.33 18.38 -0.39
C MET A 180 2.40 18.49 0.70
N GLU A 181 3.65 18.63 0.28
CA GLU A 181 4.83 18.85 1.11
C GLU A 181 5.60 20.05 0.50
N ASP A 182 5.90 21.08 1.30
CA ASP A 182 6.62 22.28 0.87
C ASP A 182 6.07 22.93 -0.42
N GLY A 183 4.75 22.99 -0.54
CA GLY A 183 4.06 23.59 -1.69
C GLY A 183 4.08 22.76 -2.98
N LYS A 184 4.62 21.53 -2.94
CA LYS A 184 4.64 20.59 -4.07
C LYS A 184 3.98 19.26 -3.69
N CYS A 185 3.48 18.52 -4.67
CA CYS A 185 3.01 17.17 -4.41
C CYS A 185 4.22 16.26 -4.13
N SER A 186 4.22 15.53 -3.01
CA SER A 186 5.28 14.57 -2.65
C SER A 186 5.38 13.38 -3.60
N LYS A 187 4.39 13.21 -4.48
CA LYS A 187 4.35 12.23 -5.57
C LYS A 187 4.60 12.85 -6.94
N GLU A 188 4.86 14.15 -6.99
CA GLU A 188 5.15 14.96 -8.18
C GLU A 188 4.02 14.91 -9.22
N PHE A 189 2.76 14.96 -8.76
CA PHE A 189 1.62 15.16 -9.64
C PHE A 189 1.31 16.66 -9.83
N PRO A 190 0.83 17.08 -11.01
CA PRO A 190 0.67 16.26 -12.23
C PRO A 190 2.02 15.84 -12.83
N LYS A 191 2.09 14.64 -13.41
CA LYS A 191 3.28 14.17 -14.14
C LYS A 191 3.41 14.90 -15.48
N GLU A 192 4.56 14.79 -16.13
CA GLU A 192 4.74 15.28 -17.50
C GLU A 192 4.04 14.35 -18.51
N PHE A 193 3.56 14.91 -19.62
CA PHE A 193 3.17 14.10 -20.77
C PHE A 193 4.40 13.42 -21.37
N GLN A 194 4.19 12.20 -21.86
CA GLN A 194 5.23 11.33 -22.41
C GLN A 194 4.63 10.46 -23.52
N ASN A 195 5.13 10.59 -24.75
CA ASN A 195 4.59 9.83 -25.89
C ASN A 195 5.01 8.36 -25.89
N VAL A 196 6.16 8.05 -25.27
CA VAL A 196 6.73 6.71 -25.14
C VAL A 196 7.22 6.49 -23.72
N THR A 197 7.25 5.24 -23.28
CA THR A 197 7.82 4.90 -21.97
C THR A 197 9.33 4.99 -22.01
N MET A 198 9.92 5.80 -21.13
CA MET A 198 11.37 5.92 -21.02
C MET A 198 11.90 5.13 -19.83
N ALA A 199 12.79 4.17 -20.09
CA ALA A 199 13.54 3.48 -19.05
C ALA A 199 14.45 4.48 -18.31
N ASN A 200 14.27 4.59 -16.99
CA ASN A 200 15.11 5.46 -16.17
C ASN A 200 16.29 4.66 -15.61
N LYS A 201 17.51 5.17 -15.77
CA LYS A 201 18.73 4.52 -15.26
C LYS A 201 18.83 4.53 -13.72
N ASP A 202 18.14 5.45 -13.03
CA ASP A 202 18.39 5.73 -11.60
C ASP A 202 17.17 5.59 -10.65
N GLY A 203 15.98 5.17 -11.13
CA GLY A 203 14.77 5.21 -10.31
C GLY A 203 13.59 4.34 -10.76
N TYR A 204 12.59 4.96 -11.36
CA TYR A 204 11.38 4.35 -11.92
C TYR A 204 11.21 4.82 -13.37
N PRO A 205 10.73 3.98 -14.31
CA PRO A 205 10.46 4.42 -15.67
C PRO A 205 9.49 5.60 -15.70
N ARG A 206 9.69 6.50 -16.67
CA ARG A 206 8.67 7.49 -17.01
C ARG A 206 7.68 6.82 -17.94
N TYR A 207 6.52 6.45 -17.42
CA TYR A 207 5.49 5.77 -18.22
C TYR A 207 4.91 6.69 -19.29
N ARG A 208 4.51 6.07 -20.40
CA ARG A 208 3.72 6.71 -21.45
C ARG A 208 2.44 7.32 -20.87
N ARG A 209 2.25 8.60 -21.17
CA ARG A 209 1.12 9.46 -20.82
C ARG A 209 0.91 10.41 -22.00
N ARG A 210 0.24 9.96 -23.07
CA ARG A 210 0.08 10.80 -24.26
C ARG A 210 -0.86 11.97 -23.99
N ASP A 211 -0.60 13.10 -24.63
CA ASP A 211 -1.61 14.15 -24.72
C ASP A 211 -2.53 13.81 -25.90
N ASN A 212 -3.60 13.08 -25.58
CA ASN A 212 -4.57 12.58 -26.56
C ASN A 212 -5.90 13.35 -26.51
N GLY A 213 -5.95 14.47 -25.78
CA GLY A 213 -7.16 15.27 -25.58
C GLY A 213 -8.24 14.61 -24.73
N ILE A 214 -8.03 13.40 -24.19
CA ILE A 214 -8.99 12.74 -23.31
C ILE A 214 -8.86 13.31 -21.90
N THR A 215 -9.98 13.79 -21.37
CA THR A 215 -10.08 14.32 -20.00
C THR A 215 -11.19 13.64 -19.21
N MET A 216 -11.11 13.78 -17.89
CA MET A 216 -12.10 13.31 -16.93
C MET A 216 -12.43 14.41 -15.93
N THR A 217 -13.70 14.57 -15.60
CA THR A 217 -14.13 15.47 -14.52
C THR A 217 -14.13 14.74 -13.18
N ILE A 218 -13.39 15.27 -12.20
CA ILE A 218 -13.39 14.82 -10.82
C ILE A 218 -13.76 15.98 -9.90
N SER A 219 -14.94 15.87 -9.28
CA SER A 219 -15.56 16.97 -8.55
C SER A 219 -15.72 18.18 -9.48
N LYS A 220 -15.02 19.28 -9.22
CA LYS A 220 -15.01 20.51 -10.06
C LYS A 220 -13.78 20.64 -10.96
N TYR A 221 -12.88 19.66 -10.94
CA TYR A 221 -11.60 19.72 -11.65
C TYR A 221 -11.63 18.84 -12.89
N GLU A 222 -10.99 19.30 -13.95
CA GLU A 222 -10.72 18.52 -15.14
C GLU A 222 -9.28 17.98 -15.07
N VAL A 223 -9.14 16.67 -15.26
CA VAL A 223 -7.85 15.97 -15.21
C VAL A 223 -7.63 15.16 -16.48
N ASP A 224 -6.37 14.98 -16.84
CA ASP A 224 -5.92 14.22 -18.01
C ASP A 224 -4.95 13.09 -17.60
N ASN A 225 -4.27 12.49 -18.57
CA ASN A 225 -3.31 11.40 -18.38
C ASN A 225 -2.18 11.72 -17.39
N ARG A 226 -1.89 13.00 -17.09
CA ARG A 226 -0.87 13.39 -16.10
C ARG A 226 -1.24 13.06 -14.67
N TRP A 227 -2.51 12.82 -14.39
CA TRP A 227 -3.05 12.54 -13.05
C TRP A 227 -3.24 11.06 -12.75
N ILE A 228 -3.04 10.19 -13.74
CA ILE A 228 -3.34 8.76 -13.59
C ILE A 228 -2.23 8.03 -12.84
N VAL A 229 -2.59 7.35 -11.76
CA VAL A 229 -1.71 6.43 -11.03
C VAL A 229 -1.44 5.20 -11.91
N PRO A 230 -0.19 4.73 -12.04
CA PRO A 230 0.13 3.57 -12.87
C PRO A 230 -0.64 2.31 -12.46
N TYR A 231 -1.23 1.60 -13.42
CA TYR A 231 -2.09 0.44 -13.15
C TYR A 231 -1.94 -0.64 -14.20
N ASN A 232 -2.37 -1.86 -13.85
CA ASN A 232 -2.58 -2.92 -14.82
C ASN A 232 -4.08 -3.03 -15.13
N PRO A 233 -4.53 -2.92 -16.39
CA PRO A 233 -5.96 -2.92 -16.74
C PRO A 233 -6.72 -4.15 -16.24
N TYR A 234 -6.13 -5.35 -16.38
CA TYR A 234 -6.75 -6.59 -15.94
C TYR A 234 -6.93 -6.62 -14.42
N LEU A 235 -5.87 -6.31 -13.66
CA LEU A 235 -5.94 -6.26 -12.20
C LEU A 235 -6.95 -5.24 -11.70
N LEU A 236 -6.95 -4.04 -12.29
CA LEU A 236 -7.87 -2.98 -11.93
C LEU A 236 -9.33 -3.41 -12.13
N MET A 237 -9.66 -3.97 -13.30
CA MET A 237 -11.02 -4.42 -13.61
C MET A 237 -11.44 -5.57 -12.71
N LYS A 238 -10.56 -6.57 -12.53
CA LYS A 238 -10.88 -7.76 -11.75
C LYS A 238 -11.16 -7.43 -10.28
N TYR A 239 -10.31 -6.63 -9.67
CA TYR A 239 -10.41 -6.33 -8.24
C TYR A 239 -11.26 -5.10 -7.94
N ASN A 240 -11.55 -4.26 -8.93
CA ASN A 240 -12.35 -3.03 -8.78
C ASN A 240 -11.92 -2.26 -7.52
N ALA A 241 -10.63 -1.92 -7.45
CA ALA A 241 -10.01 -1.32 -6.28
C ALA A 241 -8.76 -0.55 -6.69
N HIS A 242 -8.24 0.27 -5.77
CA HIS A 242 -6.98 0.96 -6.01
C HIS A 242 -5.79 -0.03 -5.99
N ILE A 243 -5.31 -0.41 -7.18
CA ILE A 243 -4.12 -1.22 -7.42
C ILE A 243 -3.09 -0.43 -8.25
N ASN A 244 -2.07 0.10 -7.59
CA ASN A 244 -0.92 0.71 -8.27
C ASN A 244 0.08 -0.38 -8.67
N VAL A 245 0.59 -0.35 -9.89
CA VAL A 245 1.62 -1.27 -10.40
C VAL A 245 2.78 -0.47 -10.96
N GLU A 246 3.96 -0.61 -10.37
CA GLU A 246 5.17 0.07 -10.78
C GLU A 246 6.30 -0.91 -11.13
N ILE A 247 7.15 -0.54 -12.08
CA ILE A 247 8.37 -1.25 -12.43
C ILE A 247 9.50 -0.82 -11.50
N CYS A 248 10.11 -1.79 -10.81
CA CYS A 248 11.26 -1.54 -9.95
C CYS A 248 12.55 -1.46 -10.76
N ALA A 249 13.16 -0.28 -10.88
CA ALA A 249 14.49 -0.20 -11.51
C ALA A 249 15.63 -0.46 -10.50
N THR A 250 15.42 -0.29 -9.19
CA THR A 250 16.49 -0.39 -8.18
C THR A 250 16.10 -1.22 -6.96
N VAL A 251 17.11 -1.65 -6.20
CA VAL A 251 16.92 -2.27 -4.87
C VAL A 251 16.33 -1.31 -3.83
N LYS A 252 16.23 -0.01 -4.12
CA LYS A 252 15.62 0.97 -3.19
C LYS A 252 14.13 0.67 -2.93
N SER A 253 13.43 0.00 -3.85
CA SER A 253 12.05 -0.44 -3.64
C SER A 253 11.90 -1.40 -2.44
N ILE A 254 12.99 -2.10 -2.06
CA ILE A 254 13.01 -2.93 -0.84
C ILE A 254 13.02 -2.05 0.39
N LYS A 255 13.89 -1.04 0.46
CA LYS A 255 13.88 -0.05 1.55
C LYS A 255 12.49 0.59 1.68
N TYR A 256 11.81 0.81 0.56
CA TYR A 256 10.45 1.32 0.54
C TYR A 256 9.42 0.32 1.09
N LEU A 257 9.48 -0.96 0.72
CA LEU A 257 8.64 -2.01 1.34
C LEU A 257 8.83 -2.05 2.86
N PHE A 258 10.09 -1.93 3.31
CA PHE A 258 10.41 -1.99 4.73
C PHE A 258 10.11 -0.71 5.50
N LYS A 259 10.00 0.46 4.84
CA LYS A 259 9.38 1.65 5.45
C LYS A 259 8.01 1.31 6.05
N TYR A 260 7.25 0.43 5.38
CA TYR A 260 5.91 0.04 5.83
C TYR A 260 5.92 -1.04 6.91
N ILE A 261 6.91 -1.94 6.93
CA ILE A 261 7.13 -2.84 8.07
C ILE A 261 7.50 -2.03 9.32
N TYR A 262 8.38 -1.04 9.18
CA TYR A 262 8.89 -0.27 10.32
C TYR A 262 8.02 0.91 10.74
N LYS A 263 6.89 1.19 10.07
CA LYS A 263 5.94 2.23 10.51
C LYS A 263 5.37 1.97 11.91
N GLY A 264 5.46 0.73 12.40
CA GLY A 264 4.96 0.32 13.71
C GLY A 264 3.44 0.25 13.77
N HIS A 265 2.91 -0.37 14.82
CA HIS A 265 1.49 -0.30 15.16
C HIS A 265 1.23 0.88 16.09
N ASP A 266 0.01 1.41 16.09
CA ASP A 266 -0.39 2.35 17.13
C ASP A 266 -0.40 1.61 18.47
N CYS A 267 0.25 2.19 19.47
CA CYS A 267 0.37 1.61 20.81
C CYS A 267 -0.50 2.39 21.80
N ALA A 268 -1.32 1.68 22.58
CA ALA A 268 -2.03 2.24 23.72
C ALA A 268 -1.34 1.83 25.03
N ASN A 269 -1.26 2.74 25.99
CA ASN A 269 -0.80 2.43 27.35
C ASN A 269 -2.04 2.19 28.24
N ILE A 270 -2.07 1.05 28.93
CA ILE A 270 -3.12 0.71 29.89
C ILE A 270 -2.47 0.64 31.26
N LYS A 271 -2.88 1.53 32.17
CA LYS A 271 -2.52 1.48 33.59
C LYS A 271 -3.66 0.81 34.35
N LEU A 272 -3.36 -0.27 35.07
CA LEU A 272 -4.29 -0.92 35.99
C LEU A 272 -4.00 -0.39 37.40
N GLU A 273 -4.94 0.34 37.97
CA GLU A 273 -4.85 0.82 39.36
C GLU A 273 -5.70 -0.09 40.26
N ARG A 274 -5.18 -0.41 41.46
CA ARG A 274 -5.98 -1.12 42.46
C ARG A 274 -7.05 -0.16 42.99
N PRO A 275 -8.26 -0.64 43.29
CA PRO A 275 -9.24 0.18 43.99
C PRO A 275 -8.64 0.68 45.30
N ILE A 276 -8.76 1.98 45.55
CA ILE A 276 -8.42 2.55 46.86
C ILE A 276 -9.39 1.92 47.85
N GLN A 277 -8.90 1.04 48.73
CA GLN A 277 -9.62 0.70 49.94
C GLN A 277 -9.69 1.99 50.76
N GLN A 278 -10.86 2.62 50.78
CA GLN A 278 -11.17 3.57 51.84
C GLN A 278 -11.18 2.75 53.12
N ASP A 279 -10.14 2.90 53.94
CA ASP A 279 -10.16 2.42 55.31
C ASP A 279 -11.40 3.04 55.96
N ALA A 280 -12.37 2.18 56.27
CA ALA A 280 -13.48 2.52 57.13
C ALA A 280 -12.86 2.90 58.47
N ALA A 281 -12.77 4.21 58.74
CA ALA A 281 -12.49 4.71 60.07
C ALA A 281 -13.59 4.17 61.00
N ALA A 282 -13.24 3.15 61.77
CA ALA A 282 -14.03 2.64 62.86
C ALA A 282 -14.00 3.67 64.01
N GLN A 283 -15.21 4.15 64.35
CA GLN A 283 -15.66 4.73 65.63
C GLN A 283 -14.84 5.86 66.25
#